data_AF-A0AAN8GIL2-F1
#
_entry.id   AF-A0AAN8GIL2-F1
#
_cell.length_a   1.000
_cell.length_b   1.000
_cell.length_c   1.000
_cell.angle_alpha   90.00
_cell.angle_beta   90.00
_cell.angle_gamma   90.00
#
_symmetry.space_group_name_H-M   'P 1'
#
loop_
_entity.id
_entity.type
_entity.pdbx_description
1 polymer ?
#
loop_
_entity_poly.entity_id
_entity_poly.type
_entity_poly.pdbx_seq_one_letter_code
_entity_poly.pdbx_strand_id
1 'polypeptide(L)'
;MLRLGNILLWMAAAIILCQARPNVKLTSLSSSGLRSDCAANVMRLSLDKALAVGNQLEVEAIGGTKHILLTPSMAAQCGYSMESDPWGNTRIYTSLMGCFVDNKTSNVSHGTH
;
A
#
# COMPACT_ATOMS: atom_id res chain seq x y z
N MET A 1 33.24 43.04 7.64
CA MET A 1 33.28 41.57 7.77
C MET A 1 32.10 41.10 8.63
N LEU A 2 30.86 41.22 8.13
CA LEU A 2 29.64 40.98 8.92
C LEU A 2 28.57 40.23 8.09
N ARG A 3 28.93 39.13 7.43
CA ARG A 3 27.99 38.42 6.54
C ARG A 3 28.16 36.90 6.44
N LEU A 4 29.06 36.26 7.20
CA LEU A 4 29.25 34.81 7.10
C LEU A 4 28.60 34.03 8.26
N GLY A 5 28.67 34.56 9.50
CA GLY A 5 28.08 33.92 10.68
C GLY A 5 26.55 33.84 10.64
N ASN A 6 25.88 34.86 10.07
CA ASN A 6 24.42 34.85 9.98
C ASN A 6 23.94 33.79 8.99
N ILE A 7 24.61 33.62 7.84
CA ILE A 7 24.20 32.63 6.81
C ILE A 7 24.32 31.20 7.33
N LEU A 8 25.36 30.90 8.12
CA LEU A 8 25.52 29.60 8.80
C LEU A 8 24.36 29.29 9.77
N LEU A 9 23.82 30.31 10.45
CA LEU A 9 22.66 30.16 11.33
C LEU A 9 21.37 29.81 10.57
N TRP A 10 21.17 30.34 9.36
CA TRP A 10 20.01 30.00 8.51
C TRP A 10 20.08 28.58 7.96
N MET A 11 21.28 28.08 7.65
CA MET A 11 21.47 26.71 7.18
C MET A 11 21.21 25.67 8.28
N ALA A 12 21.47 26.00 9.55
CA ALA A 12 21.17 25.11 10.67
C ALA A 12 19.66 24.95 10.93
N ALA A 13 18.87 26.00 10.71
CA ALA A 13 17.42 25.96 10.92
C ALA A 13 16.68 25.13 9.86
N ALA A 14 17.18 25.07 8.63
CA ALA A 14 16.55 24.32 7.54
C ALA A 14 16.67 22.79 7.68
N ILE A 15 17.68 22.30 8.42
CA ILE A 15 17.91 20.85 8.59
C ILE A 15 16.91 20.23 9.57
N ILE A 16 16.33 21.02 10.49
CA ILE A 16 15.45 20.50 11.54
C ILE A 16 14.02 20.24 11.02
N LEU A 17 13.59 20.86 9.93
CA LEU A 17 12.22 20.70 9.40
C LEU A 17 12.02 19.46 8.52
N CYS A 18 13.09 18.76 8.11
CA CYS A 18 12.99 17.63 7.18
C CYS A 18 12.63 16.28 7.83
N GLN A 19 12.62 16.16 9.16
CA GLN A 19 12.56 14.86 9.84
C GLN A 19 11.26 14.59 10.61
N ALA A 20 10.13 14.92 10.00
CA ALA A 20 8.83 14.39 10.42
C ALA A 20 8.11 13.74 9.23
N ARG A 21 8.73 12.74 8.61
CA ARG A 21 7.94 11.69 7.96
C ARG A 21 7.54 10.71 9.08
N PRO A 22 6.28 10.71 9.55
CA PRO A 22 5.80 9.51 10.20
C PRO A 22 5.85 8.43 9.11
N ASN A 23 6.83 7.52 9.22
CA ASN A 23 6.69 6.21 8.63
C ASN A 23 5.51 5.60 9.39
N VAL A 24 4.29 5.87 8.93
CA VAL A 24 3.15 5.01 9.24
C VAL A 24 3.52 3.67 8.63
N LYS A 25 4.26 2.90 9.42
CA LYS A 25 4.35 1.47 9.27
C LYS A 25 2.91 1.03 9.46
N LEU A 26 2.19 0.89 8.35
CA LEU A 26 1.00 0.07 8.33
C LEU A 26 1.55 -1.32 8.64
N THR A 27 1.67 -1.64 9.93
CA THR A 27 1.81 -3.01 10.40
C THR A 27 0.51 -3.66 9.95
N SER A 28 0.51 -4.15 8.70
CA SER A 28 -0.32 -5.26 8.29
C SER A 28 0.10 -6.39 9.21
N LEU A 29 -0.54 -6.40 10.38
CA LEU A 29 -0.42 -7.45 11.37
C LEU A 29 -1.10 -8.64 10.72
N SER A 30 -0.35 -9.41 9.95
CA SER A 30 -0.86 -10.63 9.38
C SER A 30 0.00 -11.77 9.87
N SER A 31 -0.35 -12.19 11.08
CA SER A 31 0.05 -13.49 11.62
C SER A 31 -0.63 -14.65 10.87
N SER A 32 -1.38 -14.38 9.80
CA SER A 32 -2.29 -15.31 9.12
C SER A 32 -1.72 -15.89 7.82
N GLY A 33 -0.47 -15.58 7.44
CA GLY A 33 0.13 -16.05 6.17
C GLY A 33 -0.24 -15.21 4.93
N LEU A 34 -0.92 -14.06 5.12
CA LEU A 34 -1.26 -13.10 4.07
C LEU A 34 -0.37 -11.86 4.22
N ARG A 35 0.44 -11.47 3.23
CA ARG A 35 1.30 -10.30 3.32
C ARG A 35 0.96 -9.26 2.26
N SER A 36 0.90 -7.99 2.65
CA SER A 36 0.66 -6.87 1.74
C SER A 36 1.87 -5.96 1.66
N ASP A 37 2.37 -5.65 0.45
CA ASP A 37 3.38 -4.62 0.22
C ASP A 37 2.95 -3.71 -0.95
N CYS A 38 3.33 -2.44 -0.93
CA CYS A 38 3.12 -1.51 -2.04
C CYS A 38 4.45 -1.26 -2.76
N ALA A 39 4.46 -1.42 -4.08
CA ALA A 39 5.61 -1.14 -4.94
C ALA A 39 5.18 -0.15 -6.02
N ALA A 40 5.53 1.13 -5.82
CA ALA A 40 5.13 2.24 -6.68
C ALA A 40 3.60 2.30 -6.88
N ASN A 41 3.13 2.09 -8.11
CA ASN A 41 1.72 2.17 -8.52
C ASN A 41 0.98 0.82 -8.40
N VAL A 42 1.60 -0.19 -7.81
CA VAL A 42 1.03 -1.53 -7.65
C VAL A 42 1.04 -1.94 -6.17
N MET A 43 -0.05 -2.50 -5.70
CA MET A 43 -0.12 -3.20 -4.42
C MET A 43 -0.02 -4.70 -4.68
N ARG A 44 0.77 -5.38 -3.86
CA ARG A 44 1.04 -6.81 -3.93
C ARG A 44 0.54 -7.49 -2.66
N LEU A 45 -0.34 -8.46 -2.82
CA LEU A 45 -0.78 -9.38 -1.77
C LEU A 45 -0.10 -10.72 -2.01
N SER A 46 0.53 -11.30 -1.00
CA SER A 46 1.17 -12.62 -1.04
C SER A 46 0.46 -13.53 -0.06
N LEU A 47 -0.02 -14.68 -0.51
CA LEU A 47 -0.64 -15.70 0.30
C LEU A 47 0.32 -16.88 0.39
N ASP A 48 0.63 -17.30 1.61
CA ASP A 48 1.37 -18.51 1.85
C ASP A 48 0.61 -19.72 1.31
N LYS A 49 1.36 -20.68 0.79
CA LYS A 49 0.84 -21.95 0.28
C LYS A 49 -0.20 -22.59 1.20
N ALA A 50 0.00 -22.53 2.52
CA ALA A 50 -0.91 -23.12 3.50
C ALA A 50 -2.36 -22.59 3.41
N LEU A 51 -2.57 -21.39 2.89
CA LEU A 51 -3.89 -20.79 2.71
C LEU A 51 -4.57 -21.19 1.39
N ALA A 52 -3.79 -21.64 0.39
CA ALA A 52 -4.27 -21.92 -0.97
C ALA A 52 -4.23 -23.41 -1.35
N VAL A 53 -3.68 -24.28 -0.50
CA VAL A 53 -3.61 -25.73 -0.78
C VAL A 53 -4.96 -26.40 -0.54
N GLY A 54 -5.47 -27.06 -1.58
CA GLY A 54 -6.64 -27.95 -1.49
C GLY A 54 -7.99 -27.29 -1.70
N ASN A 55 -8.06 -25.95 -1.73
CA ASN A 55 -9.28 -25.18 -1.98
C ASN A 55 -9.10 -24.21 -3.16
N GLN A 56 -10.21 -23.86 -3.80
CA GLN A 56 -10.23 -22.80 -4.78
C GLN A 56 -10.12 -21.44 -4.06
N LEU A 57 -9.12 -20.64 -4.44
CA LEU A 57 -8.97 -19.28 -3.93
C LEU A 57 -10.00 -18.36 -4.61
N GLU A 58 -10.89 -17.78 -3.81
CA GLU A 58 -11.84 -16.76 -4.25
C GLU A 58 -11.41 -15.39 -3.74
N VAL A 59 -11.52 -14.38 -4.59
CA VAL A 59 -11.15 -13.00 -4.27
C VAL A 59 -12.36 -12.12 -4.51
N GLU A 60 -12.76 -11.39 -3.48
CA GLU A 60 -13.85 -10.42 -3.54
C GLU A 60 -13.32 -9.01 -3.32
N ALA A 61 -13.83 -8.07 -4.11
CA ALA A 61 -13.64 -6.65 -3.88
C ALA A 61 -14.82 -6.08 -3.07
N ILE A 62 -14.55 -5.06 -2.26
CA ILE A 62 -15.58 -4.34 -1.51
C ILE A 62 -15.95 -3.09 -2.30
N GLY A 63 -17.12 -3.10 -2.94
CA GLY A 63 -17.70 -1.94 -3.59
C GLY A 63 -18.71 -1.25 -2.66
N GLY A 64 -18.24 -0.30 -1.85
CA GLY A 64 -19.06 0.32 -0.80
C GLY A 64 -19.33 -0.66 0.35
N THR A 65 -20.54 -1.22 0.43
CA THR A 65 -20.93 -2.24 1.41
C THR A 65 -21.13 -3.63 0.79
N LYS A 66 -20.96 -3.76 -0.52
CA LYS A 66 -21.22 -5.01 -1.25
C LYS A 66 -19.92 -5.76 -1.51
N HIS A 67 -20.00 -7.08 -1.32
CA HIS A 67 -18.99 -8.02 -1.75
C HIS A 67 -19.20 -8.34 -3.24
N ILE A 68 -18.16 -8.15 -4.04
CA ILE A 68 -18.19 -8.33 -5.49
C ILE A 68 -17.12 -9.35 -5.85
N LEU A 69 -17.54 -10.51 -6.35
CA LEU A 69 -16.62 -11.54 -6.82
C LEU A 69 -15.83 -11.03 -8.03
N LEU A 70 -14.49 -11.10 -7.96
CA LEU A 70 -13.62 -10.73 -9.06
C LEU A 70 -13.55 -11.86 -10.09
N THR A 71 -14.34 -11.75 -11.16
CA THR A 71 -14.22 -12.65 -12.31
C THR A 71 -12.92 -12.37 -13.08
N PRO A 72 -12.37 -13.36 -13.81
CA PRO A 72 -11.13 -13.16 -14.59
C PRO A 72 -11.20 -12.00 -15.59
N SER A 73 -12.36 -11.78 -16.23
CA SER A 73 -12.56 -10.68 -17.18
C SER A 73 -12.57 -9.32 -16.49
N MET A 74 -13.26 -9.19 -15.35
CA MET A 74 -13.25 -7.99 -14.53
C MET A 74 -11.84 -7.70 -13.98
N ALA A 75 -11.16 -8.74 -13.50
CA ALA A 75 -9.81 -8.63 -12.97
C ALA A 75 -8.86 -8.03 -14.02
N ALA A 76 -8.84 -8.56 -15.24
CA ALA A 76 -8.01 -8.06 -16.33
C ALA A 76 -8.32 -6.60 -16.72
N GLN A 77 -9.60 -6.24 -16.80
CA GLN A 77 -10.03 -4.87 -17.14
C GLN A 77 -9.67 -3.86 -16.05
N CYS A 78 -9.71 -4.28 -14.78
CA CYS A 78 -9.47 -3.44 -13.63
C CYS A 78 -8.00 -3.43 -13.16
N GLY A 79 -7.09 -4.09 -13.87
CA GLY A 79 -5.66 -4.09 -13.55
C GLY A 79 -5.28 -5.00 -12.38
N TYR A 80 -6.04 -6.09 -12.18
CA TYR A 80 -5.70 -7.17 -11.27
C TYR A 80 -5.01 -8.31 -12.01
N SER A 81 -4.00 -8.92 -11.38
CA SER A 81 -3.33 -10.12 -11.88
C SER A 81 -3.01 -11.05 -10.72
N MET A 82 -2.94 -12.35 -11.00
CA MET A 82 -2.59 -13.38 -10.02
C MET A 82 -1.51 -14.30 -10.60
N GLU A 83 -0.49 -14.58 -9.80
CA GLU A 83 0.62 -15.46 -10.15
C GLU A 83 0.87 -16.44 -9.01
N SER A 84 1.06 -17.73 -9.33
CA SER A 84 1.53 -18.72 -8.38
C SER A 84 3.03 -18.94 -8.58
N ASP A 85 3.82 -18.91 -7.51
CA ASP A 85 5.22 -19.29 -7.60
C ASP A 85 5.42 -20.82 -7.64
N PRO A 86 6.57 -21.32 -8.10
CA PRO A 86 6.87 -22.74 -8.11
C PRO A 86 6.85 -23.41 -6.72
N TRP A 87 6.90 -22.63 -5.63
CA TRP A 87 6.84 -23.12 -4.27
C TRP A 87 5.39 -23.26 -3.76
N GLY A 88 4.40 -22.75 -4.49
CA GLY A 88 2.98 -22.84 -4.20
C GLY A 88 2.40 -21.64 -3.44
N ASN A 89 3.14 -20.54 -3.30
CA ASN A 89 2.59 -19.28 -2.79
C ASN A 89 1.96 -18.48 -3.92
N THR A 90 0.86 -17.81 -3.61
CA THR A 90 0.11 -17.02 -4.58
C THR A 90 0.37 -15.54 -4.36
N ARG A 91 0.63 -14.79 -5.43
CA ARG A 91 0.77 -13.33 -5.43
C ARG A 91 -0.34 -12.73 -6.25
N ILE A 92 -1.05 -11.76 -5.66
CA ILE A 92 -2.06 -10.95 -6.35
C ILE A 92 -1.49 -9.55 -6.48
N TYR A 93 -1.51 -9.02 -7.70
CA TYR A 93 -1.12 -7.66 -8.01
C TYR A 93 -2.37 -6.85 -8.34
N THR A 94 -2.43 -5.63 -7.82
CA THR A 94 -3.50 -4.69 -8.13
C THR A 94 -2.93 -3.31 -8.39
N SER A 95 -3.38 -2.66 -9.46
CA SER A 95 -3.06 -1.27 -9.74
C SER A 95 -3.75 -0.34 -8.74
N LEU A 96 -3.03 0.68 -8.24
CA LEU A 96 -3.63 1.72 -7.38
C LEU A 96 -4.67 2.58 -8.09
N MET A 97 -4.76 2.49 -9.42
CA MET A 97 -5.76 3.17 -10.25
C MET A 97 -6.80 2.18 -10.79
N GLY A 98 -6.85 0.97 -10.21
CA GLY A 98 -7.81 -0.06 -10.57
C GLY A 98 -9.22 0.19 -10.01
N CYS A 99 -10.16 -0.66 -10.41
CA CYS A 99 -11.53 -0.63 -9.87
C CYS A 99 -11.52 -0.94 -8.36
N PHE A 100 -12.49 -0.41 -7.60
CA PHE A 100 -12.64 -0.68 -6.16
C PHE A 100 -11.47 -0.23 -5.29
N VAL A 101 -10.58 0.61 -5.82
CA VAL A 101 -9.52 1.26 -5.03
C VAL A 101 -10.05 2.58 -4.48
N ASP A 102 -10.11 2.69 -3.16
CA ASP A 102 -10.45 3.93 -2.48
C ASP A 102 -9.20 4.72 -2.12
N ASN A 103 -9.08 5.94 -2.65
CA ASN A 103 -8.12 6.90 -2.14
C ASN A 103 -8.68 7.57 -0.88
N LYS A 104 -8.29 7.06 0.28
CA LYS A 104 -8.52 7.75 1.55
C LYS A 104 -7.51 8.89 1.64
N THR A 105 -7.93 10.12 1.30
CA THR A 105 -7.19 11.30 1.74
C THR A 105 -7.18 11.24 3.26
N SER A 106 -6.01 11.04 3.86
CA SER A 106 -5.85 11.32 5.28
C SER A 106 -6.17 12.80 5.45
N ASN A 107 -7.35 13.12 5.95
CA ASN A 107 -7.62 14.39 6.58
C ASN A 107 -6.68 14.49 7.79
N VAL A 108 -5.43 14.85 7.51
CA VAL A 108 -4.52 15.45 8.47
C VAL A 108 -5.23 16.70 8.90
N SER A 109 -5.91 16.62 10.04
CA SER A 109 -6.39 17.79 10.77
C SER A 109 -5.16 18.66 10.97
N HIS A 110 -5.01 19.67 10.12
CA HIS A 110 -4.02 20.72 10.32
C HIS A 110 -4.50 21.46 11.56
N GLY A 111 -4.05 21.00 12.72
CA GLY A 111 -4.27 21.68 13.99
C GLY A 111 -3.58 23.02 13.88
N THR A 112 -4.35 24.04 13.51
CA THR A 112 -3.95 25.43 13.58
C THR A 112 -3.81 25.77 15.06
N HIS A 113 -2.57 26.01 15.48
CA HIS A 113 -2.27 26.68 16.74
C HIS A 113 -1.26 27.80 16.49
#